data_AF-A0A2X4WJP6-F1
#
_entry.id   AF-A0A2X4WJP6-F1
#
_cell.length_a   1.000
_cell.length_b   1.000
_cell.length_c   1.000
_cell.angle_alpha   90.00
_cell.angle_beta   90.00
_cell.angle_gamma   90.00
#
_symmetry.space_group_name_H-M   'P 1'
#
loop_
_entity.id
_entity.type
_entity.pdbx_description
1 polymer ?
#
loop_
_entity_poly.entity_id
_entity_poly.type
_entity_poly.pdbx_seq_one_letter_code
_entity_poly.pdbx_strand_id
1 'polypeptide(L)'
;MGIAYVTNRSQIDGANVQASTAARQNQPLAQRLHALSELQKTLARLQYRSEHGVPWYERAGLSQNNALLAALWPRYQDSALPLLRDASANHLQRQINAFNALPPDSPLREQMAKTTYDQLKLYLMLARPEHMDAAWFSSALLHDWPKRDGVKDAVWQGVAPSLLSFYGAQLNVHPEWKLSADESMVSQARSLLVRLMGVRNSESTLYQKMLAQVAHLYADMRLEDMTGDTDASRLFSTPEIVPGMFTRQAWEQAVQPAIEKVVKARRDELDWVLTDSKRQVNKQDETSPEALKKRLTERYFADFGGAWLEFLNSLHWNQAATLSDSIDQLTLMADVRQSPLVALMNTLNAQGRTGQTGEAISDSLVKSAKNLLGGDNKDAIDQSVGVHGPLDAAFGPVLALVDKNRTGAQELSLQSYLTRVTQVRLRLQQVTNAADPQAMTQTIAQTVFQGQAR
;
A
#
# COMPACT_ATOMS: atom_id res chain seq x y z
N MET A 1 -36.43 47.46 -16.18
CA MET A 1 -35.35 47.94 -17.07
C MET A 1 -34.26 48.72 -16.34
N GLY A 2 -34.57 49.72 -15.49
CA GLY A 2 -33.54 50.53 -14.80
C GLY A 2 -32.62 49.78 -13.82
N ILE A 3 -33.17 48.84 -13.03
CA ILE A 3 -32.39 48.11 -12.01
C ILE A 3 -31.33 47.21 -12.65
N ALA A 4 -31.68 46.43 -13.68
CA ALA A 4 -30.71 45.57 -14.39
C ALA A 4 -29.57 46.38 -15.04
N TYR A 5 -29.87 47.56 -15.61
CA TYR A 5 -28.86 48.43 -16.21
C TYR A 5 -27.89 49.02 -15.18
N VAL A 6 -28.39 49.56 -14.06
CA VAL A 6 -27.56 50.14 -13.00
C VAL A 6 -26.69 49.07 -12.34
N THR A 7 -27.27 47.90 -12.06
CA THR A 7 -26.54 46.75 -11.48
C THR A 7 -25.45 46.28 -12.43
N ASN A 8 -25.74 46.08 -13.72
CA ASN A 8 -24.74 45.67 -14.71
C ASN A 8 -23.62 46.72 -14.85
N ARG A 9 -23.95 48.01 -14.93
CA ARG A 9 -22.95 49.09 -15.06
C ARG A 9 -22.03 49.17 -13.85
N SER A 10 -22.58 49.12 -12.64
CA SER A 10 -21.78 49.14 -11.41
C SER A 10 -20.85 47.93 -11.29
N GLN A 11 -21.29 46.75 -11.74
CA GLN A 11 -20.45 45.54 -11.77
C GLN A 11 -19.31 45.66 -12.79
N ILE A 12 -19.59 46.20 -13.98
CA ILE A 12 -18.60 46.44 -15.03
C ILE A 12 -17.55 47.46 -14.54
N ASP A 13 -17.99 48.59 -14.01
CA ASP A 13 -17.11 49.67 -13.54
C ASP A 13 -16.25 49.20 -12.36
N GLY A 14 -16.86 48.50 -11.38
CA GLY A 14 -16.13 47.93 -10.24
C GLY A 14 -15.08 46.90 -10.65
N ALA A 15 -15.43 45.97 -11.54
CA ALA A 15 -14.50 44.94 -12.00
C ALA A 15 -13.33 45.54 -12.82
N ASN A 16 -13.59 46.57 -13.64
CA ASN A 16 -12.55 47.28 -14.37
C ASN A 16 -11.59 48.04 -13.45
N VAL A 17 -12.10 48.68 -12.39
CA VAL A 17 -11.26 49.35 -11.39
C VAL A 17 -10.39 48.34 -10.63
N GLN A 18 -10.94 47.20 -10.24
CA GLN A 18 -10.18 46.14 -9.56
C GLN A 18 -9.09 45.55 -10.46
N ALA A 19 -9.45 45.20 -11.71
CA ALA A 19 -8.50 44.70 -12.68
C ALA A 19 -7.36 45.68 -13.00
N SER A 20 -7.69 46.95 -13.21
CA SER A 20 -6.68 47.98 -13.46
C SER A 20 -5.79 48.24 -12.24
N THR A 21 -6.34 48.21 -11.02
CA THR A 21 -5.57 48.37 -9.79
C THR A 21 -4.62 47.21 -9.56
N ALA A 22 -5.05 45.96 -9.81
CA ALA A 22 -4.20 44.78 -9.69
C ALA A 22 -3.04 44.78 -10.70
N ALA A 23 -3.28 45.27 -11.92
CA ALA A 23 -2.27 45.33 -12.99
C ALA A 23 -1.24 46.47 -12.82
N ARG A 24 -1.57 47.56 -12.11
CA ARG A 24 -0.69 48.73 -11.94
C ARG A 24 0.54 48.42 -11.06
N GLN A 25 1.71 48.32 -11.68
CA GLN A 25 2.97 48.02 -10.98
C GLN A 25 3.37 49.06 -9.92
N ASN A 26 2.97 50.32 -10.11
CA ASN A 26 3.30 51.42 -9.18
C ASN A 26 2.45 51.43 -7.90
N GLN A 27 1.48 50.53 -7.75
CA GLN A 27 0.67 50.41 -6.54
C GLN A 27 1.33 49.47 -5.53
N PRO A 28 1.15 49.67 -4.21
CA PRO A 28 1.64 48.75 -3.19
C PRO A 28 1.17 47.32 -3.44
N LEU A 29 2.06 46.34 -3.28
CA LEU A 29 1.77 44.94 -3.58
C LEU A 29 0.55 44.41 -2.81
N ALA A 30 0.41 44.77 -1.53
CA ALA A 30 -0.77 44.44 -0.73
C ALA A 30 -2.08 44.92 -1.36
N GLN A 31 -2.11 46.17 -1.87
CA GLN A 31 -3.30 46.72 -2.52
C GLN A 31 -3.61 46.01 -3.84
N ARG A 32 -2.58 45.63 -4.60
CA ARG A 32 -2.73 44.86 -5.84
C ARG A 32 -3.32 43.47 -5.57
N LEU A 33 -2.85 42.78 -4.52
CA LEU A 33 -3.37 41.47 -4.12
C LEU A 33 -4.81 41.55 -3.61
N HIS A 34 -5.16 42.59 -2.85
CA HIS A 34 -6.56 42.83 -2.45
C HIS A 34 -7.46 43.09 -3.65
N ALA A 35 -7.03 43.94 -4.59
CA ALA A 35 -7.78 44.21 -5.81
C ALA A 35 -7.96 42.94 -6.66
N LEU A 36 -6.94 42.09 -6.74
CA LEU A 36 -7.02 40.79 -7.41
C LEU A 36 -8.01 39.85 -6.71
N SER A 37 -8.02 39.82 -5.38
CA SER A 37 -8.96 39.01 -4.59
C SER A 37 -10.42 39.43 -4.84
N GLU A 38 -10.70 40.73 -4.88
CA GLU A 38 -12.04 41.21 -5.22
C GLU A 38 -12.44 40.93 -6.68
N LEU A 39 -11.48 41.01 -7.60
CA LEU A 39 -11.71 40.62 -9.00
C LEU A 39 -12.06 39.13 -9.11
N GLN A 40 -11.36 38.24 -8.39
CA GLN A 40 -11.67 36.82 -8.35
C GLN A 40 -13.06 36.53 -7.77
N LYS A 41 -13.46 37.21 -6.69
CA LYS A 41 -14.83 37.07 -6.14
C LYS A 41 -15.89 37.44 -7.19
N THR A 42 -15.62 38.47 -7.98
CA THR A 42 -16.49 38.89 -9.09
C THR A 42 -16.54 37.82 -10.17
N LEU A 43 -15.38 37.32 -10.63
CA LEU A 43 -15.30 36.24 -11.62
C LEU A 43 -16.00 34.96 -11.16
N ALA A 44 -15.75 34.51 -9.92
CA ALA A 44 -16.39 33.32 -9.35
C ALA A 44 -17.91 33.45 -9.33
N ARG A 45 -18.44 34.64 -8.98
CA ARG A 45 -19.87 34.92 -9.03
C ARG A 45 -20.43 34.87 -10.46
N LEU A 46 -19.72 35.43 -11.43
CA LEU A 46 -20.11 35.42 -12.83
C LEU A 46 -20.08 34.00 -13.43
N GLN A 47 -19.07 33.19 -13.07
CA GLN A 47 -18.98 31.77 -13.43
C GLN A 47 -20.15 30.97 -12.86
N TYR A 48 -20.40 31.09 -11.55
CA TYR A 48 -21.51 30.41 -10.89
C TYR A 48 -22.85 30.71 -11.57
N ARG A 49 -23.10 31.98 -11.93
CA ARG A 49 -24.30 32.42 -12.65
C ARG A 49 -24.37 31.90 -14.09
N SER A 50 -23.23 31.70 -14.75
CA SER A 50 -23.18 31.10 -16.08
C SER A 50 -23.58 29.62 -16.05
N GLU A 51 -23.20 28.90 -15.00
CA GLU A 51 -23.48 27.47 -14.83
C GLU A 51 -24.88 27.19 -14.27
N HIS A 52 -25.32 27.96 -13.27
CA HIS A 52 -26.55 27.70 -12.48
C HIS A 52 -27.70 28.65 -12.84
N GLY A 53 -27.48 29.56 -13.79
CA GLY A 53 -28.45 30.56 -14.23
C GLY A 53 -28.37 31.89 -13.49
N VAL A 54 -28.56 32.98 -14.23
CA VAL A 54 -28.57 34.35 -13.73
C VAL A 54 -29.82 34.58 -12.85
N PRO A 55 -29.79 35.40 -11.78
CA PRO A 55 -30.99 35.71 -10.99
C PRO A 55 -32.13 36.29 -11.85
N TRP A 56 -33.38 35.94 -11.53
CA TRP A 56 -34.56 36.26 -12.37
C TRP A 56 -34.76 37.75 -12.66
N TYR A 57 -34.35 38.64 -11.74
CA TYR A 57 -34.42 40.10 -11.89
C TYR A 57 -33.36 40.68 -12.85
N GLU A 58 -32.37 39.87 -13.25
CA GLU A 58 -31.34 40.19 -14.26
C GLU A 58 -31.62 39.48 -15.62
N ARG A 59 -32.65 38.60 -15.70
CA ARG A 59 -32.98 37.77 -16.89
C ARG A 59 -33.78 38.46 -18.00
N ALA A 60 -34.19 39.71 -17.86
CA ALA A 60 -35.05 40.41 -18.83
C ALA A 60 -34.33 40.76 -20.16
N GLY A 61 -33.62 39.80 -20.78
CA GLY A 61 -32.98 39.94 -22.10
C GLY A 61 -31.71 40.80 -22.14
N LEU A 62 -31.24 41.32 -20.99
CA LEU A 62 -30.14 42.30 -20.90
C LEU A 62 -28.95 41.82 -20.05
N SER A 63 -28.87 40.52 -19.72
CA SER A 63 -27.77 40.01 -18.91
C SER A 63 -26.44 40.14 -19.66
N GLN A 64 -25.52 40.93 -19.11
CA GLN A 64 -24.15 41.06 -19.61
C GLN A 64 -23.20 40.06 -18.93
N ASN A 65 -23.72 39.07 -18.18
CA ASN A 65 -22.91 38.16 -17.35
C ASN A 65 -21.79 37.48 -18.15
N ASN A 66 -22.12 36.84 -19.27
CA ASN A 66 -21.15 36.07 -20.06
C ASN A 66 -20.22 36.97 -20.86
N ALA A 67 -20.72 38.11 -21.36
CA ALA A 67 -19.91 39.11 -22.04
C ALA A 67 -18.88 39.75 -21.08
N LEU A 68 -19.31 40.07 -19.86
CA LEU A 68 -18.44 40.59 -18.81
C LEU A 68 -17.43 39.54 -18.35
N LEU A 69 -17.86 38.30 -18.13
CA LEU A 69 -16.98 37.19 -17.78
C LEU A 69 -15.86 37.02 -18.84
N ALA A 70 -16.24 36.96 -20.12
CA ALA A 70 -15.29 36.87 -21.23
C ALA A 70 -14.33 38.08 -21.29
N ALA A 71 -14.83 39.29 -21.04
CA ALA A 71 -14.01 40.51 -21.06
C ALA A 71 -13.05 40.64 -19.85
N LEU A 72 -13.38 40.02 -18.72
CA LEU A 72 -12.56 40.08 -17.51
C LEU A 72 -11.44 39.03 -17.50
N TRP A 73 -11.56 37.91 -18.22
CA TRP A 73 -10.52 36.87 -18.25
C TRP A 73 -9.14 37.37 -18.69
N PRO A 74 -8.99 38.10 -19.82
CA PRO A 74 -7.68 38.64 -20.21
C PRO A 74 -7.11 39.60 -19.16
N ARG A 75 -7.97 40.42 -18.54
CA ARG A 75 -7.54 41.36 -17.50
C ARG A 75 -7.12 40.67 -16.20
N TYR A 76 -7.81 39.59 -15.86
CA TYR A 76 -7.41 38.71 -14.77
C TYR A 76 -6.08 38.06 -15.08
N GLN A 77 -5.88 37.52 -16.28
CA GLN A 77 -4.62 36.94 -16.72
C GLN A 77 -3.45 37.94 -16.56
N ASP A 78 -3.57 39.15 -17.11
CA ASP A 78 -2.53 40.18 -17.06
C ASP A 78 -2.14 40.58 -15.64
N SER A 79 -3.08 40.52 -14.69
CA SER A 79 -2.84 40.87 -13.29
C SER A 79 -2.42 39.68 -12.43
N ALA A 80 -3.03 38.50 -12.63
CA ALA A 80 -2.84 37.31 -11.82
C ALA A 80 -1.55 36.57 -12.13
N LEU A 81 -1.15 36.46 -13.40
CA LEU A 81 0.05 35.66 -13.75
C LEU A 81 1.32 36.23 -13.10
N PRO A 82 1.61 37.55 -13.18
CA PRO A 82 2.78 38.11 -12.52
C PRO A 82 2.70 38.03 -10.98
N LEU A 83 1.50 38.20 -10.42
CA LEU A 83 1.30 38.25 -8.97
C LEU A 83 1.25 36.87 -8.33
N LEU A 84 0.78 35.84 -9.03
CA LEU A 84 0.59 34.49 -8.51
C LEU A 84 1.55 33.52 -9.17
N ARG A 85 1.39 33.21 -10.47
CA ARG A 85 2.18 32.21 -11.19
C ARG A 85 3.68 32.53 -11.15
N ASP A 86 4.07 33.69 -11.66
CA ASP A 86 5.48 34.05 -11.83
C ASP A 86 6.15 34.27 -10.48
N ALA A 87 5.45 34.89 -9.52
CA ALA A 87 5.97 35.07 -8.17
C ALA A 87 6.18 33.74 -7.43
N SER A 88 5.24 32.79 -7.58
CA SER A 88 5.38 31.43 -7.03
C SER A 88 6.50 30.67 -7.70
N ALA A 89 6.59 30.74 -9.04
CA ALA A 89 7.66 30.13 -9.82
C ALA A 89 9.04 30.67 -9.39
N ASN A 90 9.19 31.98 -9.24
CA ASN A 90 10.44 32.60 -8.80
C ASN A 90 10.83 32.20 -7.37
N HIS A 91 9.86 32.04 -6.47
CA HIS A 91 10.11 31.50 -5.12
C HIS A 91 10.64 30.06 -5.19
N LEU A 92 9.92 29.18 -5.90
CA LEU A 92 10.28 27.77 -6.04
C LEU A 92 11.61 27.57 -6.77
N GLN A 93 11.87 28.33 -7.84
CA GLN A 93 13.12 28.30 -8.58
C GLN A 93 14.32 28.66 -7.70
N ARG A 94 14.19 29.66 -6.82
CA ARG A 94 15.26 30.01 -5.87
C ARG A 94 15.57 28.85 -4.93
N GLN A 95 14.55 28.19 -4.39
CA GLN A 95 14.73 27.05 -3.48
C GLN A 95 15.34 25.84 -4.19
N ILE A 96 14.83 25.48 -5.38
CA ILE A 96 15.33 24.35 -6.16
C ILE A 96 16.77 24.60 -6.64
N ASN A 97 17.09 25.82 -7.08
CA ASN A 97 18.47 26.18 -7.46
C ASN A 97 19.43 26.16 -6.26
N ALA A 98 18.99 26.60 -5.07
CA ALA A 98 19.79 26.50 -3.86
C ALA A 98 20.12 25.04 -3.53
N PHE A 99 19.15 24.13 -3.69
CA PHE A 99 19.38 22.69 -3.54
C PHE A 99 20.35 22.14 -4.60
N ASN A 100 20.16 22.48 -5.88
CA ASN A 100 21.04 22.04 -6.96
C ASN A 100 22.50 22.51 -6.77
N ALA A 101 22.68 23.67 -6.16
CA ALA A 101 24.00 24.25 -5.86
C ALA A 101 24.70 23.64 -4.64
N LEU A 102 24.04 22.80 -3.82
CA LEU A 102 24.68 22.17 -2.66
C LEU A 102 25.86 21.30 -3.09
N PRO A 103 26.99 21.25 -2.34
CA PRO A 103 28.11 20.36 -2.64
C PRO A 103 27.72 18.87 -2.61
N PRO A 104 28.36 18.00 -3.43
CA PRO A 104 28.08 16.56 -3.49
C PRO A 104 28.04 15.84 -2.13
N ASP A 105 28.96 16.17 -1.23
CA ASP A 105 29.14 15.49 0.06
C ASP A 105 28.42 16.20 1.22
N SER A 106 27.57 17.20 0.91
CA SER A 106 26.86 17.94 1.95
C SER A 106 25.72 17.11 2.55
N PRO A 107 25.68 16.90 3.89
CA PRO A 107 24.59 16.17 4.55
C PRO A 107 23.23 16.89 4.41
N LEU A 108 23.25 18.20 4.09
CA LEU A 108 22.03 18.97 3.81
C LEU A 108 21.26 18.45 2.59
N ARG A 109 21.94 17.80 1.63
CA ARG A 109 21.26 17.22 0.46
C ARG A 109 20.24 16.17 0.86
N GLU A 110 20.59 15.28 1.77
CA GLU A 110 19.67 14.23 2.25
C GLU A 110 18.53 14.82 3.09
N GLN A 111 18.82 15.83 3.91
CA GLN A 111 17.83 16.49 4.75
C GLN A 111 16.81 17.27 3.92
N MET A 112 17.26 17.97 2.88
CA MET A 112 16.41 18.81 2.03
C MET A 112 15.67 18.04 0.93
N ALA A 113 16.09 16.82 0.59
CA ALA A 113 15.55 16.07 -0.54
C ALA A 113 14.01 15.98 -0.55
N LYS A 114 13.38 15.72 0.60
CA LYS A 114 11.91 15.65 0.69
C LYS A 114 11.25 17.01 0.40
N THR A 115 11.76 18.08 1.02
CA THR A 115 11.26 19.43 0.81
C THR A 115 11.45 19.87 -0.65
N THR A 116 12.60 19.57 -1.24
CA THR A 116 12.86 19.91 -2.65
C THR A 116 11.99 19.09 -3.62
N TYR A 117 11.66 17.84 -3.28
CA TYR A 117 10.67 17.07 -4.04
C TYR A 117 9.30 17.78 -4.05
N ASP A 118 8.81 18.23 -2.89
CA ASP A 118 7.53 18.94 -2.79
C ASP A 118 7.57 20.28 -3.55
N GLN A 119 8.69 21.01 -3.48
CA GLN A 119 8.92 22.25 -4.24
C GLN A 119 8.95 22.00 -5.76
N LEU A 120 9.62 20.94 -6.21
CA LEU A 120 9.64 20.54 -7.61
C LEU A 120 8.23 20.16 -8.09
N LYS A 121 7.46 19.44 -7.26
CA LYS A 121 6.07 19.12 -7.55
C LYS A 121 5.21 20.37 -7.72
N LEU A 122 5.29 21.33 -6.78
CA LEU A 122 4.62 22.62 -6.89
C LEU A 122 5.00 23.37 -8.18
N TYR A 123 6.29 23.39 -8.51
CA TYR A 123 6.79 24.05 -9.71
C TYR A 123 6.26 23.42 -11.00
N LEU A 124 6.24 22.08 -11.05
CA LEU A 124 5.74 21.37 -12.22
C LEU A 124 4.22 21.46 -12.35
N MET A 125 3.45 21.59 -11.26
CA MET A 125 2.00 21.87 -11.34
C MET A 125 1.71 23.19 -12.08
N LEU A 126 2.56 24.22 -11.90
CA LEU A 126 2.42 25.48 -12.65
C LEU A 126 2.65 25.30 -14.16
N ALA A 127 3.49 24.33 -14.55
CA ALA A 127 3.87 24.08 -15.94
C ALA A 127 3.00 23.02 -16.63
N ARG A 128 2.33 22.15 -15.86
CA ARG A 128 1.53 21.00 -16.32
C ARG A 128 0.12 21.06 -15.73
N PRO A 129 -0.82 21.79 -16.39
CA PRO A 129 -2.20 21.95 -15.93
C PRO A 129 -2.87 20.62 -15.58
N GLU A 130 -2.63 19.55 -16.35
CA GLU A 130 -3.20 18.22 -16.13
C GLU A 130 -2.91 17.61 -14.74
N HIS A 131 -1.89 18.10 -14.03
CA HIS A 131 -1.51 17.66 -12.69
C HIS A 131 -1.87 18.67 -11.59
N MET A 132 -2.56 19.77 -11.92
CA MET A 132 -2.92 20.81 -10.96
C MET A 132 -4.08 20.37 -10.05
N ASP A 133 -3.75 20.05 -8.80
CA ASP A 133 -4.71 20.00 -7.68
C ASP A 133 -4.70 21.36 -6.97
N ALA A 134 -5.73 22.16 -7.23
CA ALA A 134 -5.80 23.54 -6.74
C ALA A 134 -5.82 23.67 -5.20
N ALA A 135 -6.49 22.72 -4.52
CA ALA A 135 -6.61 22.75 -3.06
C ALA A 135 -5.29 22.37 -2.41
N TRP A 136 -4.66 21.30 -2.91
CA TRP A 136 -3.34 20.87 -2.45
C TRP A 136 -2.27 21.94 -2.76
N PHE A 137 -2.23 22.45 -4.00
CA PHE A 137 -1.26 23.45 -4.44
C PHE A 137 -1.31 24.71 -3.56
N SER A 138 -2.51 25.24 -3.30
CA SER A 138 -2.69 26.42 -2.46
C SER A 138 -2.15 26.22 -1.04
N SER A 139 -2.52 25.11 -0.40
CA SER A 139 -2.08 24.79 0.96
C SER A 139 -0.57 24.52 1.04
N ALA A 140 -0.05 23.67 0.15
CA ALA A 140 1.35 23.27 0.12
C ALA A 140 2.28 24.45 -0.22
N LEU A 141 1.91 25.29 -1.20
CA LEU A 141 2.70 26.47 -1.53
C LEU A 141 2.70 27.49 -0.39
N LEU A 142 1.59 27.69 0.32
CA LEU A 142 1.57 28.62 1.45
C LEU A 142 2.39 28.12 2.64
N HIS A 143 2.46 26.80 2.83
CA HIS A 143 3.35 26.20 3.82
C HIS A 143 4.83 26.43 3.46
N ASP A 144 5.20 26.28 2.18
CA ASP A 144 6.57 26.51 1.69
C ASP A 144 6.92 28.01 1.57
N TRP A 145 5.91 28.86 1.33
CA TRP A 145 6.04 30.30 1.14
C TRP A 145 5.17 31.11 2.12
N PRO A 146 5.44 31.03 3.43
CA PRO A 146 4.60 31.63 4.46
C PRO A 146 4.71 33.16 4.51
N LYS A 147 5.77 33.74 3.94
CA LYS A 147 6.05 35.18 3.91
C LYS A 147 6.41 35.61 2.50
N ARG A 148 5.83 36.74 2.07
CA ARG A 148 6.08 37.33 0.77
C ARG A 148 6.67 38.72 0.92
N ASP A 149 7.87 38.91 0.39
CA ASP A 149 8.56 40.19 0.39
C ASP A 149 7.66 41.32 -0.15
N GLY A 150 7.62 42.45 0.56
CA GLY A 150 6.78 43.59 0.21
C GLY A 150 5.31 43.48 0.64
N VAL A 151 4.92 42.44 1.39
CA VAL A 151 3.57 42.26 1.97
C VAL A 151 3.69 41.87 3.45
N LYS A 152 2.82 42.41 4.31
CA LYS A 152 2.73 41.97 5.70
C LYS A 152 2.25 40.51 5.78
N ASP A 153 2.85 39.72 6.67
CA ASP A 153 2.54 38.29 6.85
C ASP A 153 1.01 38.03 6.97
N ALA A 154 0.32 38.78 7.82
CA ALA A 154 -1.13 38.64 8.01
C ALA A 154 -1.96 38.93 6.74
N VAL A 155 -1.51 39.86 5.90
CA VAL A 155 -2.18 40.16 4.63
C VAL A 155 -1.97 39.01 3.65
N TRP A 156 -0.72 38.54 3.49
CA TRP A 156 -0.42 37.43 2.59
C TRP A 156 -1.17 36.15 2.99
N GLN A 157 -1.10 35.76 4.26
CA GLN A 157 -1.81 34.58 4.77
C GLN A 157 -3.34 34.69 4.66
N GLY A 158 -3.89 35.92 4.74
CA GLY A 158 -5.32 36.14 4.59
C GLY A 158 -5.83 36.01 3.15
N VAL A 159 -5.07 36.47 2.15
CA VAL A 159 -5.53 36.49 0.74
C VAL A 159 -4.99 35.33 -0.11
N ALA A 160 -3.81 34.80 0.21
CA ALA A 160 -3.13 33.79 -0.59
C ALA A 160 -3.95 32.50 -0.80
N PRO A 161 -4.58 31.90 0.23
CA PRO A 161 -5.30 30.63 0.05
C PRO A 161 -6.36 30.70 -1.05
N SER A 162 -7.20 31.74 -1.02
CA SER A 162 -8.23 31.96 -2.04
C SER A 162 -7.65 32.31 -3.40
N LEU A 163 -6.61 33.16 -3.42
CA LEU A 163 -5.97 33.59 -4.67
C LEU A 163 -5.36 32.42 -5.43
N LEU A 164 -4.59 31.57 -4.73
CA LEU A 164 -3.89 30.43 -5.29
C LEU A 164 -4.85 29.30 -5.66
N SER A 165 -5.86 29.01 -4.82
CA SER A 165 -6.85 27.98 -5.12
C SER A 165 -7.70 28.36 -6.33
N PHE A 166 -8.12 29.62 -6.45
CA PHE A 166 -8.87 30.06 -7.62
C PHE A 166 -8.00 30.00 -8.88
N TYR A 167 -6.75 30.48 -8.82
CA TYR A 167 -5.81 30.36 -9.94
C TYR A 167 -5.60 28.91 -10.37
N GLY A 168 -5.33 27.99 -9.43
CA GLY A 168 -5.13 26.57 -9.73
C GLY A 168 -6.35 25.93 -10.40
N ALA A 169 -7.56 26.26 -9.94
CA ALA A 169 -8.79 25.75 -10.55
C ALA A 169 -8.97 26.27 -11.98
N GLN A 170 -8.66 27.55 -12.23
CA GLN A 170 -8.77 28.15 -13.56
C GLN A 170 -7.65 27.73 -14.51
N LEU A 171 -6.48 27.31 -14.02
CA LEU A 171 -5.39 26.82 -14.87
C LEU A 171 -5.79 25.60 -15.71
N ASN A 172 -6.68 24.75 -15.18
CA ASN A 172 -7.21 23.59 -15.90
C ASN A 172 -8.15 23.99 -17.04
N VAL A 173 -8.86 25.10 -16.87
CA VAL A 173 -9.78 25.67 -17.88
C VAL A 173 -9.02 26.51 -18.91
N HIS A 174 -7.93 27.14 -18.47
CA HIS A 174 -7.07 28.04 -19.24
C HIS A 174 -5.62 27.52 -19.29
N PRO A 175 -5.35 26.40 -20.01
CA PRO A 175 -4.04 25.79 -20.05
C PRO A 175 -2.95 26.68 -20.68
N GLU A 176 -3.34 27.71 -21.45
CA GLU A 176 -2.46 28.75 -21.98
C GLU A 176 -1.77 29.58 -20.88
N TRP A 177 -2.29 29.58 -19.64
CA TRP A 177 -1.70 30.27 -18.50
C TRP A 177 -0.53 29.53 -17.86
N LYS A 178 -0.22 28.31 -18.33
CA LYS A 178 0.87 27.51 -17.77
C LYS A 178 2.22 28.24 -17.80
N LEU A 179 3.07 27.90 -16.85
CA LEU A 179 4.45 28.34 -16.79
C LEU A 179 5.27 27.64 -17.89
N SER A 180 6.18 28.37 -18.54
CA SER A 180 7.27 27.75 -19.30
C SER A 180 8.36 27.33 -18.31
N ALA A 181 8.49 26.02 -18.07
CA ALA A 181 9.44 25.48 -17.11
C ALA A 181 10.90 25.64 -17.56
N ASP A 182 11.79 25.87 -16.59
CA ASP A 182 13.23 25.71 -16.80
C ASP A 182 13.58 24.22 -16.78
N GLU A 183 13.60 23.62 -17.97
CA GLU A 183 13.88 22.19 -18.16
C GLU A 183 15.26 21.78 -17.63
N SER A 184 16.23 22.69 -17.62
CA SER A 184 17.59 22.39 -17.14
C SER A 184 17.63 22.26 -15.62
N MET A 185 16.99 23.21 -14.91
CA MET A 185 16.83 23.18 -13.46
C MET A 185 16.03 21.95 -13.03
N VAL A 186 14.93 21.66 -13.73
CA VAL A 186 14.07 20.50 -13.46
C VAL A 186 14.84 19.19 -13.64
N SER A 187 15.59 19.03 -14.74
CA SER A 187 16.36 17.82 -15.01
C SER A 187 17.45 17.58 -13.96
N GLN A 188 18.18 18.64 -13.56
CA GLN A 188 19.19 18.56 -12.50
C GLN A 188 18.57 18.14 -11.16
N ALA A 189 17.49 18.80 -10.74
CA ALA A 189 16.80 18.49 -9.49
C ALA A 189 16.29 17.04 -9.48
N ARG A 190 15.67 16.58 -10.58
CA ARG A 190 15.24 15.18 -10.74
C ARG A 190 16.39 14.21 -10.58
N SER A 191 17.53 14.45 -11.24
CA SER A 191 18.68 13.53 -11.16
C SER A 191 19.23 13.38 -9.74
N LEU A 192 19.32 14.49 -8.99
CA LEU A 192 19.77 14.50 -7.60
C LEU A 192 18.76 13.82 -6.67
N LEU A 193 17.48 14.16 -6.82
CA LEU A 193 16.40 13.57 -6.03
C LEU A 193 16.29 12.05 -6.26
N VAL A 194 16.36 11.59 -7.51
CA VAL A 194 16.33 10.15 -7.83
C VAL A 194 17.48 9.42 -7.15
N ARG A 195 18.69 10.00 -7.15
CA ARG A 195 19.85 9.39 -6.47
C ARG A 195 19.66 9.34 -4.94
N LEU A 196 19.28 10.46 -4.32
CA LEU A 196 19.17 10.58 -2.86
C LEU A 196 17.96 9.80 -2.31
N MET A 197 16.82 9.91 -2.98
CA MET A 197 15.61 9.17 -2.61
C MET A 197 15.72 7.70 -2.99
N GLY A 198 16.48 7.32 -4.03
CA GLY A 198 16.75 5.93 -4.38
C GLY A 198 17.47 5.16 -3.26
N VAL A 199 18.40 5.82 -2.55
CA VAL A 199 19.11 5.21 -1.41
C VAL A 199 18.18 5.06 -0.20
N ARG A 200 17.41 6.11 0.13
CA ARG A 200 16.49 6.13 1.29
C ARG A 200 15.24 5.27 1.11
N ASN A 201 14.82 5.11 -0.15
CA ASN A 201 13.71 4.26 -0.58
C ASN A 201 14.25 2.97 -1.22
N SER A 202 15.46 2.53 -0.83
CA SER A 202 15.93 1.19 -1.20
C SER A 202 14.91 0.15 -0.72
N GLU A 203 14.69 -0.88 -1.52
CA GLU A 203 13.68 -1.92 -1.25
C GLU A 203 13.83 -2.49 0.16
N SER A 204 15.07 -2.69 0.62
CA SER A 204 15.37 -3.14 1.99
C SER A 204 14.95 -2.16 3.07
N THR A 205 15.15 -0.86 2.87
CA THR A 205 14.74 0.15 3.86
C THR A 205 13.22 0.28 3.91
N LEU A 206 12.56 0.21 2.75
CA LEU A 206 11.10 0.22 2.65
C LEU A 206 10.49 -1.01 3.34
N TYR A 207 11.05 -2.18 3.07
CA TYR A 207 10.64 -3.43 3.68
C TYR A 207 10.77 -3.41 5.21
N GLN A 208 11.95 -3.01 5.72
CA GLN A 208 12.20 -2.96 7.17
C GLN A 208 11.29 -1.96 7.89
N LYS A 209 11.08 -0.77 7.32
CA LYS A 209 10.17 0.22 7.91
C LYS A 209 8.72 -0.25 7.92
N MET A 210 8.28 -0.87 6.83
CA MET A 210 6.95 -1.43 6.70
C MET A 210 6.74 -2.55 7.73
N LEU A 211 7.66 -3.52 7.81
CA LEU A 211 7.57 -4.60 8.79
C LEU A 211 7.61 -4.11 10.23
N ALA A 212 8.48 -3.16 10.56
CA ALA A 212 8.54 -2.61 11.92
C ALA A 212 7.20 -1.97 12.34
N GLN A 213 6.49 -1.32 11.42
CA GLN A 213 5.16 -0.78 11.71
C GLN A 213 4.12 -1.89 11.95
N VAL A 214 4.18 -2.98 11.19
CA VAL A 214 3.27 -4.12 11.34
C VAL A 214 3.58 -4.91 12.61
N ALA A 215 4.85 -5.09 12.96
CA ALA A 215 5.30 -5.85 14.11
C ALA A 215 4.67 -5.37 15.43
N HIS A 216 4.44 -4.07 15.57
CA HIS A 216 3.82 -3.50 16.76
C HIS A 216 2.30 -3.76 16.89
N LEU A 217 1.64 -4.25 15.83
CA LEU A 217 0.19 -4.43 15.78
C LEU A 217 -0.26 -5.84 16.15
N TYR A 218 0.64 -6.83 16.10
CA TYR A 218 0.31 -8.24 16.27
C TYR A 218 1.19 -8.86 17.35
N ALA A 219 0.57 -9.53 18.31
CA ALA A 219 1.29 -10.33 19.30
C ALA A 219 1.90 -11.56 18.65
N ASP A 220 3.06 -11.98 19.17
CA ASP A 220 3.71 -13.20 18.73
C ASP A 220 2.89 -14.44 19.07
N MET A 221 2.91 -15.41 18.15
CA MET A 221 2.15 -16.65 18.25
C MET A 221 3.01 -17.74 18.89
N ARG A 222 2.55 -18.25 20.02
CA ARG A 222 3.18 -19.35 20.76
C ARG A 222 2.52 -20.69 20.41
N LEU A 223 3.11 -21.78 20.88
CA LEU A 223 2.55 -23.12 20.68
C LEU A 223 1.12 -23.21 21.23
N GLU A 224 0.85 -22.61 22.39
CA GLU A 224 -0.48 -22.65 23.02
C GLU A 224 -1.54 -21.95 22.16
N ASP A 225 -1.18 -20.84 21.53
CA ASP A 225 -2.07 -20.11 20.62
C ASP A 225 -2.41 -20.93 19.35
N MET A 226 -1.49 -21.80 18.92
CA MET A 226 -1.68 -22.66 17.74
C MET A 226 -2.52 -23.90 18.03
N THR A 227 -2.56 -24.34 19.28
CA THR A 227 -3.24 -25.58 19.69
C THR A 227 -4.54 -25.34 20.45
N GLY A 228 -4.89 -24.09 20.73
CA GLY A 228 -6.12 -23.71 21.43
C GLY A 228 -6.19 -24.33 22.83
N ASP A 229 -7.39 -24.78 23.24
CA ASP A 229 -7.63 -25.35 24.57
C ASP A 229 -7.06 -26.77 24.77
N THR A 230 -6.26 -27.29 23.83
CA THR A 230 -5.63 -28.61 23.97
C THR A 230 -4.36 -28.52 24.82
N ASP A 231 -4.03 -29.59 25.53
CA ASP A 231 -2.85 -29.61 26.42
C ASP A 231 -1.57 -29.94 25.66
N ALA A 232 -1.10 -29.01 24.83
CA ALA A 232 0.10 -29.17 24.00
C ALA A 232 1.36 -29.42 24.84
N SER A 233 1.44 -28.83 26.03
CA SER A 233 2.57 -28.95 26.94
C SER A 233 2.85 -30.37 27.42
N ARG A 234 1.85 -31.28 27.34
CA ARG A 234 2.06 -32.71 27.65
C ARG A 234 2.79 -33.47 26.57
N LEU A 235 2.69 -33.03 25.32
CA LEU A 235 3.26 -33.72 24.16
C LEU A 235 4.50 -33.03 23.63
N PHE A 236 4.48 -31.70 23.57
CA PHE A 236 5.48 -30.92 22.88
C PHE A 236 6.08 -29.83 23.75
N SER A 237 7.32 -29.47 23.45
CA SER A 237 7.98 -28.27 23.97
C SER A 237 8.75 -27.57 22.86
N THR A 238 8.84 -26.25 22.95
CA THR A 238 9.63 -25.42 22.05
C THR A 238 10.06 -24.14 22.77
N PRO A 239 11.29 -23.66 22.58
CA PRO A 239 11.71 -22.34 23.03
C PRO A 239 11.31 -21.22 22.06
N GLU A 240 10.94 -21.56 20.82
CA GLU A 240 10.69 -20.60 19.75
C GLU A 240 9.25 -20.11 19.71
N ILE A 241 9.07 -18.97 19.07
CA ILE A 241 7.78 -18.34 18.79
C ILE A 241 7.74 -17.93 17.32
N VAL A 242 6.53 -17.79 16.77
CA VAL A 242 6.35 -17.19 15.44
C VAL A 242 6.01 -15.70 15.62
N PRO A 243 6.81 -14.76 15.09
CA PRO A 243 6.48 -13.34 15.16
C PRO A 243 5.10 -13.05 14.60
N GLY A 244 4.28 -12.26 15.30
CA GLY A 244 2.87 -12.05 14.95
C GLY A 244 2.63 -11.48 13.54
N MET A 245 3.63 -10.75 13.03
CA MET A 245 3.63 -10.21 11.67
C MET A 245 3.71 -11.27 10.56
N PHE A 246 4.13 -12.51 10.87
CA PHE A 246 4.19 -13.64 9.94
C PHE A 246 3.01 -14.60 10.14
N THR A 247 1.81 -14.03 10.22
CA THR A 247 0.56 -14.79 10.31
C THR A 247 -0.36 -14.43 9.16
N ARG A 248 -1.32 -15.31 8.84
CA ARG A 248 -2.36 -15.07 7.84
C ARG A 248 -3.13 -13.79 8.12
N GLN A 249 -3.47 -13.56 9.38
CA GLN A 249 -4.18 -12.35 9.80
C GLN A 249 -3.35 -11.10 9.51
N ALA A 250 -2.07 -11.09 9.90
CA ALA A 250 -1.19 -9.96 9.63
C ALA A 250 -1.00 -9.72 8.12
N TRP A 251 -0.88 -10.79 7.33
CA TRP A 251 -0.83 -10.69 5.86
C TRP A 251 -2.06 -9.98 5.28
N GLU A 252 -3.25 -10.51 5.57
CA GLU A 252 -4.51 -10.05 4.98
C GLU A 252 -4.90 -8.65 5.46
N GLN A 253 -4.65 -8.32 6.73
CA GLN A 253 -5.16 -7.09 7.35
C GLN A 253 -4.15 -5.93 7.36
N ALA A 254 -2.85 -6.21 7.34
CA ALA A 254 -1.83 -5.17 7.52
C ALA A 254 -0.73 -5.19 6.46
N VAL A 255 -0.06 -6.32 6.24
CA VAL A 255 1.10 -6.39 5.35
C VAL A 255 0.73 -6.14 3.90
N GLN A 256 -0.29 -6.82 3.37
CA GLN A 256 -0.73 -6.62 1.99
C GLN A 256 -1.15 -5.15 1.74
N PRO A 257 -2.02 -4.53 2.57
CA PRO A 257 -2.32 -3.10 2.47
C PRO A 257 -1.09 -2.19 2.62
N ALA A 258 -0.13 -2.54 3.49
CA ALA A 258 1.09 -1.77 3.69
C ALA A 258 2.00 -1.80 2.44
N ILE A 259 2.16 -2.97 1.81
CA ILE A 259 2.86 -3.11 0.52
C ILE A 259 2.16 -2.25 -0.55
N GLU A 260 0.83 -2.32 -0.65
CA GLU A 260 0.06 -1.52 -1.62
C GLU A 260 0.24 -0.02 -1.39
N LYS A 261 0.28 0.43 -0.13
CA LYS A 261 0.56 1.82 0.23
C LYS A 261 1.97 2.27 -0.18
N VAL A 262 2.98 1.43 0.04
CA VAL A 262 4.36 1.70 -0.40
C VAL A 262 4.44 1.81 -1.92
N VAL A 263 3.81 0.89 -2.63
CA VAL A 263 3.76 0.86 -4.10
C VAL A 263 3.03 2.06 -4.67
N LYS A 264 1.88 2.44 -4.07
CA LYS A 264 1.13 3.64 -4.47
C LYS A 264 1.94 4.91 -4.25
N ALA A 265 2.57 5.06 -3.09
CA ALA A 265 3.45 6.19 -2.82
C ALA A 265 4.59 6.27 -3.85
N ARG A 266 5.18 5.11 -4.21
CA ARG A 266 6.24 5.04 -5.22
C ARG A 266 5.73 5.42 -6.61
N ARG A 267 4.51 5.02 -6.97
CA ARG A 267 3.86 5.43 -8.22
C ARG A 267 3.65 6.94 -8.25
N ASP A 268 3.06 7.51 -7.20
CA ASP A 268 2.81 8.95 -7.10
C ASP A 268 4.12 9.78 -7.14
N GLU A 269 5.20 9.24 -6.57
CA GLU A 269 6.55 9.83 -6.62
C GLU A 269 7.20 9.79 -8.01
N LEU A 270 7.09 8.64 -8.68
CA LEU A 270 7.77 8.40 -9.95
C LEU A 270 7.01 8.95 -11.16
N ASP A 271 5.68 8.90 -11.17
CA ASP A 271 4.89 8.93 -12.42
C ASP A 271 5.04 10.22 -13.24
N TRP A 272 5.31 11.37 -12.61
CA TRP A 272 5.45 12.62 -13.37
C TRP A 272 6.42 13.65 -12.76
N VAL A 273 6.65 13.64 -11.45
CA VAL A 273 7.54 14.59 -10.77
C VAL A 273 9.00 14.22 -11.02
N LEU A 274 9.37 12.95 -10.86
CA LEU A 274 10.76 12.50 -10.97
C LEU A 274 11.14 11.94 -12.35
N THR A 275 10.16 11.53 -13.17
CA THR A 275 10.44 10.99 -14.51
C THR A 275 10.62 12.10 -15.54
N ASP A 276 11.71 12.03 -16.30
CA ASP A 276 11.93 12.88 -17.47
C ASP A 276 11.09 12.36 -18.65
N SER A 277 10.08 13.12 -19.07
CA SER A 277 9.18 12.77 -20.16
C SER A 277 9.89 12.54 -21.50
N LYS A 278 11.15 12.99 -21.65
CA LYS A 278 11.98 12.78 -22.85
C LYS A 278 12.79 11.49 -22.83
N ARG A 279 12.96 10.85 -21.67
CA ARG A 279 13.43 9.47 -21.59
C ARG A 279 12.19 8.60 -21.47
N GLN A 280 11.71 8.07 -22.60
CA GLN A 280 10.84 6.90 -22.57
C GLN A 280 11.58 5.82 -21.80
N VAL A 281 11.27 5.71 -20.51
CA VAL A 281 11.71 4.63 -19.66
C VAL A 281 11.16 3.37 -20.30
N ASN A 282 12.06 2.51 -20.79
CA ASN A 282 11.69 1.23 -21.37
C ASN A 282 10.78 0.51 -20.37
N LYS A 283 9.64 0.01 -20.84
CA LYS A 283 8.59 -0.70 -20.05
C LYS A 283 9.07 -1.96 -19.32
N GLN A 284 10.37 -2.23 -19.29
CA GLN A 284 11.04 -3.36 -18.65
C GLN A 284 11.90 -2.95 -17.45
N ASP A 285 11.84 -1.70 -17.00
CA ASP A 285 12.66 -1.26 -15.89
C ASP A 285 12.25 -1.95 -14.58
N GLU A 286 13.25 -2.57 -13.96
CA GLU A 286 13.27 -3.14 -12.61
C GLU A 286 12.80 -2.19 -11.50
N THR A 287 12.50 -0.93 -11.83
CA THR A 287 12.03 0.12 -10.92
C THR A 287 10.54 0.40 -11.00
N SER A 288 9.77 -0.37 -11.81
CA SER A 288 8.32 -0.20 -11.91
C SER A 288 7.61 -0.50 -10.57
N PRO A 289 6.51 0.20 -10.23
CA PRO A 289 5.75 -0.05 -9.00
C PRO A 289 5.25 -1.50 -8.88
N GLU A 290 4.90 -2.14 -10.00
CA GLU A 290 4.46 -3.54 -10.01
C GLU A 290 5.60 -4.51 -9.73
N ALA A 291 6.80 -4.26 -10.29
CA ALA A 291 7.99 -5.05 -9.95
C ALA A 291 8.36 -4.91 -8.47
N LEU A 292 8.22 -3.70 -7.91
CA LEU A 292 8.42 -3.45 -6.47
C LEU A 292 7.40 -4.22 -5.63
N LYS A 293 6.11 -4.21 -6.00
CA LYS A 293 5.05 -4.98 -5.32
C LYS A 293 5.43 -6.46 -5.24
N LYS A 294 5.83 -7.03 -6.38
CA LYS A 294 6.23 -8.43 -6.50
C LYS A 294 7.41 -8.76 -5.58
N ARG A 295 8.50 -8.00 -5.67
CA ARG A 295 9.72 -8.22 -4.85
C ARG A 295 9.47 -8.11 -3.35
N LEU A 296 8.71 -7.11 -2.91
CA LEU A 296 8.34 -6.95 -1.50
C LEU A 296 7.50 -8.13 -1.01
N THR A 297 6.58 -8.61 -1.84
CA THR A 297 5.72 -9.77 -1.53
C THR A 297 6.51 -11.06 -1.45
N GLU A 298 7.38 -11.32 -2.42
CA GLU A 298 8.25 -12.51 -2.44
C GLU A 298 9.18 -12.53 -1.22
N ARG A 299 9.79 -11.39 -0.90
CA ARG A 299 10.62 -11.27 0.30
C ARG A 299 9.85 -11.53 1.58
N TYR A 300 8.64 -10.96 1.70
CA TYR A 300 7.78 -11.21 2.86
C TYR A 300 7.48 -12.70 3.03
N PHE A 301 7.10 -13.40 1.96
CA PHE A 301 6.79 -14.83 2.04
C PHE A 301 8.02 -15.72 2.28
N ALA A 302 9.20 -15.30 1.85
CA ALA A 302 10.45 -15.97 2.21
C ALA A 302 10.71 -15.87 3.73
N ASP A 303 10.59 -14.68 4.31
CA ASP A 303 10.77 -14.47 5.75
C ASP A 303 9.66 -15.15 6.57
N PHE A 304 8.41 -15.12 6.08
CA PHE A 304 7.29 -15.86 6.66
C PHE A 304 7.60 -17.35 6.73
N GLY A 305 7.98 -17.96 5.60
CA GLY A 305 8.33 -19.37 5.54
C GLY A 305 9.49 -19.71 6.47
N GLY A 306 10.52 -18.86 6.51
CA GLY A 306 11.67 -19.01 7.41
C GLY A 306 11.28 -19.06 8.88
N ALA A 307 10.49 -18.09 9.35
CA ALA A 307 10.06 -18.02 10.76
C ALA A 307 9.24 -19.24 11.18
N TRP A 308 8.35 -19.73 10.30
CA TRP A 308 7.56 -20.94 10.57
C TRP A 308 8.41 -22.21 10.57
N LEU A 309 9.38 -22.33 9.67
CA LEU A 309 10.29 -23.48 9.66
C LEU A 309 11.19 -23.50 10.89
N GLU A 310 11.67 -22.34 11.36
CA GLU A 310 12.44 -22.23 12.60
C GLU A 310 11.63 -22.73 13.81
N PHE A 311 10.39 -22.24 13.94
CA PHE A 311 9.46 -22.73 14.96
C PHE A 311 9.22 -24.24 14.87
N LEU A 312 8.86 -24.76 13.69
CA LEU A 312 8.53 -26.19 13.53
C LEU A 312 9.72 -27.10 13.78
N ASN A 313 10.92 -26.71 13.35
CA ASN A 313 12.15 -27.50 13.56
C ASN A 313 12.62 -27.45 15.02
N SER A 314 12.15 -26.49 15.82
CA SER A 314 12.44 -26.39 17.25
C SER A 314 11.48 -27.19 18.13
N LEU A 315 10.45 -27.83 17.55
CA LEU A 315 9.45 -28.58 18.30
C LEU A 315 10.02 -29.93 18.75
N HIS A 316 10.03 -30.17 20.06
CA HIS A 316 10.52 -31.40 20.67
C HIS A 316 9.38 -32.20 21.27
N TRP A 317 9.47 -33.52 21.20
CA TRP A 317 8.59 -34.42 21.93
C TRP A 317 9.04 -34.53 23.39
N ASN A 318 8.11 -34.41 24.33
CA ASN A 318 8.41 -34.52 25.76
C ASN A 318 8.61 -35.98 26.16
N GLN A 319 9.78 -36.30 26.71
CA GLN A 319 10.12 -37.65 27.11
C GLN A 319 9.23 -38.14 28.28
N ALA A 320 8.53 -39.25 28.08
CA ALA A 320 7.79 -39.95 29.12
C ALA A 320 8.74 -40.66 30.10
N ALA A 321 8.47 -40.56 31.40
CA ALA A 321 9.27 -41.23 32.44
C ALA A 321 8.89 -42.70 32.60
N THR A 322 7.63 -43.05 32.36
CA THR A 322 7.11 -44.41 32.52
C THR A 322 6.34 -44.89 31.28
N LEU A 323 6.08 -46.19 31.25
CA LEU A 323 5.22 -46.79 30.22
C LEU A 323 3.78 -46.26 30.32
N SER A 324 3.29 -45.97 31.53
CA SER A 324 1.96 -45.36 31.72
C SER A 324 1.91 -43.97 31.11
N ASP A 325 2.91 -43.12 31.37
CA ASP A 325 2.99 -41.77 30.79
C ASP A 325 3.05 -41.84 29.26
N SER A 326 3.76 -42.83 28.71
CA SER A 326 3.82 -43.07 27.26
C SER A 326 2.44 -43.43 26.70
N ILE A 327 1.68 -44.30 27.39
CA ILE A 327 0.30 -44.64 27.00
C ILE A 327 -0.60 -43.41 27.07
N ASP A 328 -0.45 -42.57 28.08
CA ASP A 328 -1.24 -41.34 28.25
C ASP A 328 -0.93 -40.32 27.15
N GLN A 329 0.35 -40.13 26.80
CA GLN A 329 0.74 -39.27 25.67
C GLN A 329 0.20 -39.79 24.34
N LEU A 330 0.29 -41.10 24.07
CA LEU A 330 -0.28 -41.71 22.85
C LEU A 330 -1.82 -41.62 22.84
N THR A 331 -2.45 -41.66 24.02
CA THR A 331 -3.90 -41.48 24.17
C THR A 331 -4.30 -40.07 23.76
N LEU A 332 -3.62 -39.07 24.32
CA LEU A 332 -3.87 -37.66 24.01
C LEU A 332 -3.60 -37.35 22.53
N MET A 333 -2.49 -37.85 21.98
CA MET A 333 -2.14 -37.62 20.57
C MET A 333 -3.17 -38.22 19.60
N ALA A 334 -3.73 -39.39 19.92
CA ALA A 334 -4.71 -40.10 19.09
C ALA A 334 -6.15 -39.61 19.27
N ASP A 335 -6.45 -38.80 20.29
CA ASP A 335 -7.79 -38.27 20.52
C ASP A 335 -8.15 -37.22 19.46
N VAL A 336 -9.06 -37.55 18.55
CA VAL A 336 -9.45 -36.67 17.43
C VAL A 336 -10.00 -35.31 17.90
N ARG A 337 -10.56 -35.21 19.11
CA ARG A 337 -11.17 -33.98 19.64
C ARG A 337 -10.19 -33.14 20.45
N GLN A 338 -9.29 -33.77 21.19
CA GLN A 338 -8.40 -33.08 22.13
C GLN A 338 -6.91 -33.15 21.76
N SER A 339 -6.55 -33.76 20.62
CA SER A 339 -5.16 -33.90 20.19
C SER A 339 -4.52 -32.56 19.86
N PRO A 340 -3.45 -32.18 20.58
CA PRO A 340 -2.64 -31.00 20.24
C PRO A 340 -1.99 -31.12 18.86
N LEU A 341 -1.64 -32.33 18.41
CA LEU A 341 -1.08 -32.54 17.07
C LEU A 341 -2.12 -32.22 15.99
N VAL A 342 -3.37 -32.66 16.16
CA VAL A 342 -4.44 -32.34 15.20
C VAL A 342 -4.72 -30.84 15.17
N ALA A 343 -4.78 -30.20 16.35
CA ALA A 343 -4.98 -28.76 16.46
C ALA A 343 -3.85 -27.97 15.77
N LEU A 344 -2.59 -28.33 16.03
CA LEU A 344 -1.42 -27.73 15.38
C LEU A 344 -1.47 -27.90 13.87
N MET A 345 -1.77 -29.11 13.37
CA MET A 345 -1.87 -29.36 11.93
C MET A 345 -2.99 -28.55 11.26
N ASN A 346 -4.10 -28.30 11.95
CA ASN A 346 -5.16 -27.42 11.45
C ASN A 346 -4.70 -25.96 11.36
N THR A 347 -3.95 -25.48 12.34
CA THR A 347 -3.34 -24.15 12.32
C THR A 347 -2.34 -24.04 11.17
N LEU A 348 -1.42 -25.00 11.01
CA LEU A 348 -0.50 -25.04 9.88
C LEU A 348 -1.22 -25.08 8.53
N ASN A 349 -2.35 -25.80 8.47
CA ASN A 349 -3.19 -25.87 7.28
C ASN A 349 -3.83 -24.53 6.92
N ALA A 350 -4.22 -23.73 7.91
CA ALA A 350 -4.75 -22.38 7.70
C ALA A 350 -3.67 -21.38 7.32
N GLN A 351 -2.50 -21.43 7.97
CA GLN A 351 -1.38 -20.51 7.79
C GLN A 351 -0.60 -20.78 6.50
N GLY A 352 -0.37 -22.04 6.15
CA GLY A 352 0.33 -22.44 4.92
C GLY A 352 -0.43 -22.13 3.63
N ARG A 353 -1.73 -21.82 3.72
CA ARG A 353 -2.54 -21.35 2.59
C ARG A 353 -2.59 -19.82 2.44
N THR A 354 -1.83 -19.09 3.25
CA THR A 354 -1.76 -17.63 3.15
C THR A 354 -1.26 -17.21 1.77
N GLY A 355 -1.89 -16.19 1.17
CA GLY A 355 -1.47 -15.64 -0.12
C GLY A 355 -1.88 -16.45 -1.35
N GLN A 356 -2.62 -17.56 -1.21
CA GLN A 356 -3.20 -18.27 -2.35
C GLN A 356 -4.31 -17.42 -3.00
N THR A 357 -4.16 -17.06 -4.26
CA THR A 357 -5.17 -16.30 -5.02
C THR A 357 -6.30 -17.21 -5.49
N GLY A 358 -7.55 -16.78 -5.28
CA GLY A 358 -8.75 -17.54 -5.61
C GLY A 358 -8.98 -17.83 -7.10
N GLU A 359 -8.18 -17.27 -8.02
CA GLU A 359 -8.26 -17.58 -9.46
C GLU A 359 -8.01 -19.07 -9.75
N ALA A 360 -7.12 -19.71 -8.99
CA ALA A 360 -6.88 -21.16 -9.11
C ALA A 360 -8.08 -22.00 -8.65
N ILE A 361 -8.95 -21.45 -7.79
CA ILE A 361 -10.14 -22.13 -7.26
C ILE A 361 -11.32 -21.96 -8.24
N SER A 362 -11.47 -20.78 -8.86
CA SER A 362 -12.51 -20.56 -9.88
C SER A 362 -12.22 -21.32 -11.17
N ASP A 363 -10.97 -21.36 -11.63
CA ASP A 363 -10.61 -22.12 -12.83
C ASP A 363 -10.73 -23.62 -12.61
N SER A 364 -10.42 -24.13 -11.41
CA SER A 364 -10.61 -25.55 -11.10
C SER A 364 -12.11 -25.91 -11.05
N LEU A 365 -12.96 -25.07 -10.47
CA LEU A 365 -14.41 -25.30 -10.42
C LEU A 365 -15.06 -25.24 -11.81
N VAL A 366 -14.63 -24.29 -12.65
CA VAL A 366 -15.13 -24.16 -14.03
C VAL A 366 -14.63 -25.32 -14.90
N LYS A 367 -13.37 -25.77 -14.77
CA LYS A 367 -12.87 -26.97 -15.46
C LYS A 367 -13.55 -28.24 -14.99
N SER A 368 -13.79 -28.40 -13.68
CA SER A 368 -14.52 -29.55 -13.13
C SER A 368 -15.97 -29.60 -13.64
N ALA A 369 -16.64 -28.46 -13.77
CA ALA A 369 -17.97 -28.38 -14.38
C ALA A 369 -17.95 -28.73 -15.87
N LYS A 370 -16.91 -28.31 -16.60
CA LYS A 370 -16.74 -28.60 -18.04
C LYS A 370 -16.44 -30.08 -18.30
N ASN A 371 -15.67 -30.72 -17.44
CA ASN A 371 -15.33 -32.14 -17.53
C ASN A 371 -16.49 -33.07 -17.13
N LEU A 372 -17.44 -32.60 -16.33
CA LEU A 372 -18.66 -33.34 -16.01
C LEU A 372 -19.73 -33.28 -17.11
N LEU A 373 -19.60 -32.33 -18.06
CA LEU A 373 -20.57 -32.10 -19.13
C LEU A 373 -20.06 -32.50 -20.52
N GLY A 374 -18.78 -32.82 -20.67
CA GLY A 374 -18.16 -33.24 -21.92
C GLY A 374 -17.54 -34.62 -21.81
N GLY A 375 -18.33 -35.67 -22.07
CA GLY A 375 -17.80 -37.00 -22.30
C GLY A 375 -17.21 -37.08 -23.71
N ASP A 376 -15.88 -37.03 -23.82
CA ASP A 376 -15.09 -38.00 -24.59
C ASP A 376 -13.60 -37.64 -24.68
N ASN A 377 -12.79 -38.69 -24.54
CA ASN A 377 -11.39 -38.89 -24.92
C ASN A 377 -10.21 -38.24 -24.16
N LYS A 378 -9.45 -39.17 -23.55
CA LYS A 378 -7.99 -39.36 -23.58
C LYS A 378 -7.13 -38.13 -23.88
N ASP A 379 -6.62 -37.54 -22.81
CA ASP A 379 -5.21 -37.19 -22.67
C ASP A 379 -4.81 -37.45 -21.21
N ALA A 380 -3.55 -37.82 -21.00
CA ALA A 380 -3.00 -38.12 -19.68
C ALA A 380 -3.39 -37.03 -18.68
N ILE A 381 -4.01 -37.45 -17.57
CA ILE A 381 -4.42 -36.56 -16.49
C ILE A 381 -3.14 -35.92 -15.95
N ASP A 382 -2.92 -34.65 -16.27
CA ASP A 382 -1.88 -33.83 -15.67
C ASP A 382 -2.29 -33.57 -14.21
N GLN A 383 -1.95 -34.52 -13.31
CA GLN A 383 -2.26 -34.48 -11.87
C GLN A 383 -1.40 -33.47 -11.09
N SER A 384 -0.89 -32.42 -11.75
CA SER A 384 0.08 -31.50 -11.16
C SER A 384 -0.38 -30.04 -11.08
N VAL A 385 -1.64 -29.70 -11.36
CA VAL A 385 -2.14 -28.33 -11.10
C VAL A 385 -2.75 -28.25 -9.70
N GLY A 386 -1.90 -28.49 -8.69
CA GLY A 386 -2.20 -28.08 -7.32
C GLY A 386 -2.10 -26.56 -7.23
N VAL A 387 -3.04 -25.92 -6.53
CA VAL A 387 -3.02 -24.47 -6.27
C VAL A 387 -1.65 -24.07 -5.73
N HIS A 388 -0.81 -23.44 -6.56
CA HIS A 388 0.55 -23.08 -6.15
C HIS A 388 0.54 -21.79 -5.33
N GLY A 389 0.75 -21.90 -4.03
CA GLY A 389 0.86 -20.77 -3.10
C GLY A 389 2.31 -20.31 -2.89
N PRO A 390 2.54 -19.05 -2.47
CA PRO A 390 3.88 -18.54 -2.20
C PRO A 390 4.59 -19.27 -1.04
N LEU A 391 3.85 -20.02 -0.23
CA LEU A 391 4.34 -20.79 0.92
C LEU A 391 4.51 -22.29 0.64
N ASP A 392 4.26 -22.76 -0.58
CA ASP A 392 4.30 -24.18 -0.92
C ASP A 392 5.66 -24.82 -0.63
N ALA A 393 6.76 -24.10 -0.83
CA ALA A 393 8.10 -24.61 -0.54
C ALA A 393 8.30 -24.91 0.95
N ALA A 394 7.70 -24.11 1.85
CA ALA A 394 7.84 -24.28 3.30
C ALA A 394 6.76 -25.22 3.88
N PHE A 395 5.50 -25.10 3.44
CA PHE A 395 4.36 -25.81 4.02
C PHE A 395 3.91 -27.03 3.22
N GLY A 396 4.23 -27.10 1.92
CA GLY A 396 3.73 -28.12 0.98
C GLY A 396 3.84 -29.57 1.49
N PRO A 397 5.02 -30.02 2.00
CA PRO A 397 5.17 -31.36 2.53
C PRO A 397 4.23 -31.66 3.71
N VAL A 398 4.03 -30.70 4.60
CA VAL A 398 3.16 -30.86 5.79
C VAL A 398 1.68 -30.82 5.37
N LEU A 399 1.31 -29.94 4.45
CA LEU A 399 -0.05 -29.84 3.92
C LEU A 399 -0.49 -31.11 3.20
N ALA A 400 0.44 -31.79 2.51
CA ALA A 400 0.18 -33.06 1.84
C ALA A 400 -0.26 -34.16 2.82
N LEU A 401 0.18 -34.13 4.09
CA LEU A 401 -0.21 -35.11 5.12
C LEU A 401 -1.63 -34.89 5.67
N VAL A 402 -2.16 -33.66 5.56
CA VAL A 402 -3.47 -33.26 6.08
C VAL A 402 -4.57 -33.43 5.04
N ASP A 403 -4.22 -33.33 3.75
CA ASP A 403 -5.19 -33.34 2.65
C ASP A 403 -5.94 -34.68 2.56
N LYS A 404 -7.26 -34.61 2.70
CA LYS A 404 -8.17 -35.77 2.73
C LYS A 404 -8.56 -36.24 1.33
N ASN A 405 -8.29 -35.45 0.29
CA ASN A 405 -8.80 -35.68 -1.06
C ASN A 405 -7.81 -36.39 -2.00
N ARG A 406 -6.62 -36.78 -1.52
CA ARG A 406 -5.64 -37.52 -2.33
C ARG A 406 -6.00 -39.01 -2.35
N THR A 407 -6.70 -39.44 -3.40
CA THR A 407 -7.09 -40.85 -3.63
C THR A 407 -6.04 -41.60 -4.43
N GLY A 408 -4.83 -41.74 -3.87
CA GLY A 408 -3.72 -42.55 -4.40
C GLY A 408 -3.45 -43.77 -3.52
N ALA A 409 -3.24 -44.94 -4.12
CA ALA A 409 -3.37 -46.27 -3.48
C ALA A 409 -2.30 -46.68 -2.44
N GLN A 410 -1.48 -45.77 -1.89
CA GLN A 410 -0.45 -46.14 -0.90
C GLN A 410 0.12 -44.98 -0.03
N GLU A 411 -0.58 -43.87 0.17
CA GLU A 411 0.08 -42.65 0.67
C GLU A 411 -0.04 -42.39 2.19
N LEU A 412 1.08 -41.97 2.78
CA LEU A 412 1.26 -41.59 4.18
C LEU A 412 0.35 -40.41 4.53
N SER A 413 -0.67 -40.63 5.35
CA SER A 413 -1.57 -39.57 5.85
C SER A 413 -1.54 -39.44 7.36
N LEU A 414 -1.89 -38.24 7.86
CA LEU A 414 -2.02 -38.01 9.30
C LEU A 414 -3.04 -38.98 9.93
N GLN A 415 -4.15 -39.27 9.25
CA GLN A 415 -5.16 -40.20 9.78
C GLN A 415 -4.63 -41.63 9.86
N SER A 416 -3.88 -42.08 8.84
CA SER A 416 -3.24 -43.40 8.84
C SER A 416 -2.21 -43.51 9.95
N TYR A 417 -1.43 -42.45 10.20
CA TYR A 417 -0.48 -42.39 11.30
C TYR A 417 -1.17 -42.47 12.66
N LEU A 418 -2.19 -41.64 12.92
CA LEU A 418 -2.95 -41.66 14.18
C LEU A 418 -3.66 -43.01 14.43
N THR A 419 -4.09 -43.69 13.37
CA THR A 419 -4.66 -45.05 13.47
C THR A 419 -3.60 -46.05 13.94
N ARG A 420 -2.38 -46.01 13.38
CA ARG A 420 -1.26 -46.88 13.80
C ARG A 420 -0.82 -46.57 15.24
N VAL A 421 -0.78 -45.29 15.62
CA VAL A 421 -0.52 -44.85 17.00
C VAL A 421 -1.55 -45.45 17.96
N THR A 422 -2.83 -45.43 17.59
CA THR A 422 -3.91 -46.04 18.38
C THR A 422 -3.69 -47.55 18.55
N GLN A 423 -3.27 -48.26 17.50
CA GLN A 423 -2.96 -49.69 17.58
C GLN A 423 -1.79 -49.98 18.52
N VAL A 424 -0.72 -49.16 18.46
CA VAL A 424 0.43 -49.27 19.36
C VAL A 424 -0.02 -49.04 20.81
N ARG A 425 -0.79 -47.98 21.05
CA ARG A 425 -1.37 -47.68 22.37
C ARG A 425 -2.16 -48.87 22.93
N LEU A 426 -3.07 -49.44 22.14
CA LEU A 426 -3.88 -50.59 22.56
C LEU A 426 -3.01 -51.81 22.90
N ARG A 427 -1.94 -52.05 22.15
CA ARG A 427 -1.01 -53.14 22.42
C ARG A 427 -0.21 -52.91 23.71
N LEU A 428 0.24 -51.68 23.97
CA LEU A 428 0.91 -51.33 25.23
C LEU A 428 -0.04 -51.45 26.42
N GLN A 429 -1.31 -51.06 26.26
CA GLN A 429 -2.35 -51.24 27.30
C GLN A 429 -2.63 -52.73 27.59
N GLN A 430 -2.59 -53.60 26.59
CA GLN A 430 -2.72 -55.05 26.81
C GLN A 430 -1.56 -55.60 27.63
N VAL A 431 -0.34 -55.10 27.43
CA VAL A 431 0.85 -55.50 28.21
C VAL A 431 0.72 -55.08 29.67
N THR A 432 0.31 -53.83 29.92
CA THR A 432 0.18 -53.32 31.29
C THR A 432 -0.94 -54.02 32.06
N ASN A 433 -1.99 -54.48 31.37
CA ASN A 433 -3.15 -55.16 31.98
C ASN A 433 -3.03 -56.70 31.96
N ALA A 434 -1.93 -57.26 31.46
CA ALA A 434 -1.72 -58.70 31.42
C ALA A 434 -1.53 -59.29 32.82
N ALA A 435 -1.85 -60.57 33.00
CA ALA A 435 -1.61 -61.29 34.24
C ALA A 435 -0.11 -61.36 34.60
N ASP A 436 0.77 -61.37 33.59
CA ASP A 436 2.23 -61.24 33.73
C ASP A 436 2.77 -60.20 32.72
N PRO A 437 2.85 -58.92 33.11
CA PRO A 437 3.32 -57.84 32.25
C PRO A 437 4.79 -57.99 31.82
N GLN A 438 5.64 -58.61 32.63
CA GLN A 438 7.08 -58.75 32.34
C GLN A 438 7.30 -59.77 31.22
N ALA A 439 6.66 -60.94 31.32
CA ALA A 439 6.73 -61.96 30.28
C ALA A 439 6.18 -61.46 28.94
N MET A 440 5.09 -60.69 28.96
CA MET A 440 4.50 -60.13 27.74
C MET A 440 5.37 -59.05 27.10
N THR A 441 6.00 -58.18 27.90
CA THR A 441 6.98 -57.19 27.42
C THR A 441 8.18 -57.88 26.76
N GLN A 442 8.72 -58.91 27.39
CA GLN A 442 9.87 -59.67 26.85
C GLN A 442 9.52 -60.34 25.51
N THR A 443 8.32 -60.90 25.39
CA THR A 443 7.83 -61.52 24.15
C THR A 443 7.71 -60.50 23.02
N ILE A 444 7.19 -59.30 23.31
CA ILE A 444 7.09 -58.22 22.32
C ILE A 444 8.48 -57.72 21.90
N ALA A 445 9.37 -57.49 22.86
CA ALA A 445 10.74 -57.09 22.55
C ALA A 445 11.44 -58.14 21.67
N GLN A 446 11.30 -59.42 22.03
CA GLN A 446 11.90 -60.53 21.30
C GLN A 446 11.35 -60.65 19.87
N THR A 447 10.04 -60.53 19.66
CA THR A 447 9.44 -60.57 18.32
C THR A 447 9.85 -59.39 17.44
N VAL A 448 10.06 -58.20 18.02
CA VAL A 448 10.60 -57.04 17.31
C VAL A 448 12.07 -57.25 16.94
N PHE A 449 12.92 -57.68 17.88
CA PHE A 449 14.34 -57.94 17.62
C PHE A 449 14.59 -59.08 16.63
N GLN A 450 13.68 -60.05 16.55
CA GLN A 450 13.74 -61.16 15.59
C GLN A 450 13.14 -60.82 14.22
N GLY A 451 12.59 -59.61 14.03
CA GLY A 451 12.00 -59.17 12.77
C GLY A 451 10.70 -59.88 12.38
N GLN A 452 10.05 -60.56 13.32
CA GLN A 452 8.79 -61.30 13.09
C GLN A 452 7.54 -60.42 13.31
N ALA A 453 7.71 -59.26 13.94
CA ALA A 453 6.68 -58.22 14.01
C ALA A 453 6.71 -57.39 12.71
N ARG A 454 5.97 -57.83 11.69
CA ARG A 454 5.61 -56.99 10.53
C ARG A 454 4.17 -56.53 10.62
#